data_AF-A0A0P6X9K3-F1
#
_entry.id   AF-A0A0P6X9K3-F1
#
_cell.length_a   1.000
_cell.length_b   1.000
_cell.length_c   1.000
_cell.angle_alpha   90.00
_cell.angle_beta   90.00
_cell.angle_gamma   90.00
#
_symmetry.space_group_name_H-M   'P 1'
#
loop_
_entity.id
_entity.type
_entity.pdbx_description
1 polymer ?
#
loop_
_entity_poly.entity_id
_entity_poly.type
_entity_poly.pdbx_seq_one_letter_code
_entity_poly.pdbx_strand_id
1 'polypeptide(L)'
;MFSLFSSHLAQISRREFLKLSGIGALAFFSLPLRLDRLLSTRLPETEVSLPRLGRVTAPKIDGYQRPSFNAELKKTYWRDLVLSITEVTLGGEDSGHNRIWYGVEDGVYVHSGDIQPVNLQKQSPVASLPEGGALAEVSVPFTDTLWDLRRQDWFSYRLYYGTTYWVDQIQQDQNGKFWYRIRDDKWKIFYYADATHLRIVKEEDVAPLSADVPPNEKLIEIHLPEQIVIAYEREQAVFMARTSTGARFIDGDYRTPPGNLHHQPQTPLPPHGSRRPGRPQQLRFTGCAVGVLPDGQRHLFSRHLLAQQFRQAAQSWLHQPVHPRLALGIPLDSPACPSTKGDSHRKNRYNG
;
A
#
# COMPACT_ATOMS: atom_id res chain seq x y z
N MET A 1 13.47 -20.14 47.31
CA MET A 1 12.23 -20.67 46.70
C MET A 1 11.08 -20.25 47.62
N PHE A 2 10.49 -19.07 47.37
CA PHE A 2 9.51 -18.47 48.27
C PHE A 2 8.09 -18.93 47.89
N SER A 3 7.47 -19.74 48.75
CA SER A 3 6.04 -20.07 48.67
C SER A 3 5.24 -18.92 49.27
N LEU A 4 4.73 -18.01 48.43
CA LEU A 4 3.94 -16.85 48.86
C LEU A 4 2.54 -17.19 49.39
N PHE A 5 2.13 -18.47 49.37
CA PHE A 5 0.75 -18.89 49.67
C PHE A 5 0.61 -19.98 50.74
N SER A 6 1.73 -20.47 51.32
CA SER A 6 1.68 -21.60 52.27
C SER A 6 0.89 -21.31 53.55
N SER A 7 0.93 -20.08 54.06
CA SER A 7 0.23 -19.71 55.30
C SER A 7 -1.29 -19.64 55.13
N HIS A 8 -1.78 -19.19 53.96
CA HIS A 8 -3.21 -19.10 53.66
C HIS A 8 -3.84 -20.47 53.35
N LEU A 9 -3.09 -21.38 52.71
CA LEU A 9 -3.58 -22.73 52.40
C LEU A 9 -3.71 -23.62 53.64
N ALA A 10 -2.99 -23.32 54.72
CA ALA A 10 -3.05 -24.08 55.97
C ALA A 10 -4.38 -23.89 56.74
N GLN A 11 -5.14 -22.83 56.44
CA GLN A 11 -6.38 -22.48 57.14
C GLN A 11 -7.66 -22.90 56.40
N ILE A 12 -7.56 -23.38 55.15
CA ILE A 12 -8.74 -23.78 54.38
C ILE A 12 -9.07 -25.24 54.68
N SER A 13 -10.25 -25.48 55.28
CA SER A 13 -10.73 -26.85 55.47
C SER A 13 -11.08 -27.49 54.12
N ARG A 14 -10.96 -28.82 54.00
CA ARG A 14 -11.30 -29.57 52.76
C ARG A 14 -12.69 -29.23 52.22
N ARG A 15 -13.64 -28.93 53.12
CA ARG A 15 -15.00 -28.52 52.79
C ARG A 15 -15.05 -27.12 52.18
N GLU A 16 -14.28 -26.18 52.71
CA GLU A 16 -14.21 -24.81 52.17
C GLU A 16 -13.51 -24.78 50.82
N PHE A 17 -12.48 -25.61 50.63
CA PHE A 17 -11.85 -25.79 49.33
C PHE A 17 -12.86 -26.24 48.27
N LEU A 18 -13.65 -27.28 48.56
CA LEU A 18 -14.69 -27.76 47.64
C LEU A 18 -15.75 -26.69 47.35
N LYS A 19 -16.14 -25.88 48.35
CA LYS A 19 -17.08 -24.77 48.15
C LYS A 19 -16.48 -23.68 47.26
N LEU A 20 -15.23 -23.27 47.53
CA LEU A 20 -14.53 -22.24 46.76
C LEU A 20 -14.26 -22.69 45.32
N SER A 21 -13.85 -23.94 45.11
CA SER A 21 -13.70 -24.52 43.78
C SER A 21 -15.03 -24.64 43.05
N GLY A 22 -16.12 -25.01 43.74
CA GLY A 22 -17.46 -25.04 43.17
C GLY A 22 -17.95 -23.65 42.73
N ILE A 23 -17.73 -22.63 43.55
CA ILE A 23 -18.06 -21.23 43.22
C ILE A 23 -17.19 -20.74 42.06
N GLY A 24 -15.89 -21.05 42.04
CA GLY A 24 -15.00 -20.71 40.94
C GLY A 24 -15.40 -21.37 39.61
N ALA A 25 -15.83 -22.63 39.65
CA ALA A 25 -16.33 -23.33 38.47
C ALA A 25 -17.65 -22.74 37.94
N LEU A 26 -18.59 -22.41 38.84
CA LEU A 26 -19.83 -21.74 38.46
C LEU A 26 -19.58 -20.32 37.93
N ALA A 27 -18.64 -19.59 38.53
CA ALA A 27 -18.22 -18.27 38.04
C ALA A 27 -17.63 -18.36 36.62
N PHE A 28 -16.79 -19.36 36.36
CA PHE A 28 -16.22 -19.62 35.04
C PHE A 28 -17.28 -19.96 33.98
N PHE A 29 -18.32 -20.71 34.36
CA PHE A 29 -19.47 -21.00 33.48
C PHE A 29 -20.42 -19.80 33.30
N SER A 30 -20.48 -18.90 34.28
CA SER A 30 -21.31 -17.69 34.23
C SER A 30 -20.62 -16.50 33.54
N LEU A 31 -19.30 -16.56 33.31
CA LEU A 31 -18.64 -15.56 32.48
C LEU A 31 -19.27 -15.63 31.08
N PRO A 32 -19.66 -14.49 30.49
CA PRO A 32 -20.00 -14.41 29.08
C PRO A 32 -18.69 -14.50 28.28
N LEU A 33 -17.99 -15.62 28.41
CA LEU A 33 -16.94 -16.00 27.49
C LEU A 33 -17.65 -16.06 26.15
N ARG A 34 -17.37 -15.07 25.29
CA ARG A 34 -17.70 -15.13 23.86
C ARG A 34 -16.86 -16.25 23.24
N LEU A 35 -17.12 -17.48 23.67
CA LEU A 35 -16.58 -18.71 23.12
C LEU A 35 -16.96 -18.81 21.66
N ASP A 36 -18.05 -18.17 21.22
CA ASP A 36 -18.37 -17.96 19.81
C ASP A 36 -17.22 -17.28 19.04
N ARG A 37 -16.39 -16.44 19.68
CA ARG A 37 -15.24 -15.74 19.09
C ARG A 37 -13.93 -16.52 19.18
N LEU A 38 -13.85 -17.52 20.08
CA LEU A 38 -12.69 -18.41 20.24
C LEU A 38 -12.87 -19.73 19.47
N LEU A 39 -14.11 -20.20 19.34
CA LEU A 39 -14.55 -21.37 18.58
C LEU A 39 -15.09 -21.00 17.19
N SER A 40 -15.20 -19.72 16.86
CA SER A 40 -15.30 -19.28 15.46
C SER A 40 -14.00 -19.63 14.74
N THR A 41 -13.91 -20.88 14.28
CA THR A 41 -13.04 -21.32 13.19
C THR A 41 -13.41 -20.68 11.86
N ARG A 42 -14.48 -19.88 11.82
CA ARG A 42 -14.61 -18.81 10.83
C ARG A 42 -13.67 -17.67 11.21
N LEU A 43 -12.38 -17.89 11.00
CA LEU A 43 -11.60 -16.83 10.36
C LEU A 43 -12.47 -16.35 9.20
N PRO A 44 -12.66 -15.04 8.96
CA PRO A 44 -13.20 -14.65 7.67
C PRO A 44 -12.28 -15.35 6.68
N GLU A 45 -12.82 -16.30 5.91
CA GLU A 45 -12.25 -16.77 4.66
C GLU A 45 -12.29 -15.54 3.74
N THR A 46 -11.46 -14.58 4.10
CA THR A 46 -10.87 -13.65 3.20
C THR A 46 -10.03 -14.59 2.35
N GLU A 47 -10.65 -15.19 1.33
CA GLU A 47 -9.92 -15.88 0.28
C GLU A 47 -8.80 -14.91 -0.07
N VAL A 48 -7.58 -15.26 0.35
CA VAL A 48 -6.39 -14.60 -0.14
C VAL A 48 -6.31 -15.08 -1.57
N SER A 49 -7.11 -14.44 -2.42
CA SER A 49 -7.06 -14.63 -3.85
C SER A 49 -5.60 -14.39 -4.19
N LEU A 50 -4.94 -15.37 -4.80
CA LEU A 50 -3.55 -15.21 -5.21
C LEU A 50 -3.55 -14.48 -6.55
N PRO A 51 -2.52 -13.66 -6.82
CA PRO A 51 -2.53 -12.84 -8.02
C PRO A 51 -2.38 -13.83 -9.15
N ARG A 52 -3.39 -13.97 -10.02
CA ARG A 52 -3.36 -15.05 -11.02
C ARG A 52 -2.39 -14.75 -12.14
N LEU A 53 -2.14 -13.47 -12.40
CA LEU A 53 -1.28 -12.99 -13.47
C LEU A 53 -0.26 -11.99 -12.91
N GLY A 54 0.94 -12.01 -13.47
CA GLY A 54 2.02 -11.07 -13.17
C GLY A 54 2.71 -10.59 -14.44
N ARG A 55 2.90 -9.28 -14.60
CA ARG A 55 3.66 -8.68 -15.70
C ARG A 55 5.10 -8.42 -15.28
N VAL A 56 6.05 -8.85 -16.10
CA VAL A 56 7.47 -8.54 -15.93
C VAL A 56 7.73 -7.04 -16.11
N THR A 57 8.28 -6.38 -15.10
CA THR A 57 8.55 -4.92 -15.12
C THR A 57 9.97 -4.59 -15.58
N ALA A 58 10.95 -5.42 -15.22
CA ALA A 58 12.34 -5.25 -15.61
C ALA A 58 12.60 -5.64 -17.09
N PRO A 59 13.68 -5.12 -17.73
CA PRO A 59 14.02 -5.48 -19.11
C PRO A 59 14.16 -6.99 -19.35
N LYS A 60 14.74 -7.68 -18.37
CA LYS A 60 15.01 -9.11 -18.36
C LYS A 60 14.96 -9.58 -16.89
N ILE A 61 14.32 -10.70 -16.65
CA ILE A 61 14.37 -11.41 -15.36
C ILE A 61 14.73 -12.87 -15.56
N ASP A 62 15.26 -13.47 -14.51
CA ASP A 62 15.70 -14.85 -14.47
C ASP A 62 14.77 -15.66 -13.56
N GLY A 63 14.40 -16.86 -14.01
CA GLY A 63 13.53 -17.82 -13.34
C GLY A 63 14.31 -19.06 -12.92
N TYR A 64 14.10 -19.47 -11.68
CA TYR A 64 14.95 -20.43 -10.97
C TYR A 64 14.22 -21.73 -10.62
N GLN A 65 14.96 -22.81 -10.37
CA GLN A 65 14.35 -24.08 -9.93
C GLN A 65 13.71 -24.03 -8.53
N ARG A 66 14.15 -23.10 -7.67
CA ARG A 66 13.67 -22.92 -6.29
C ARG A 66 13.76 -21.43 -5.91
N PRO A 67 13.03 -20.93 -4.89
CA PRO A 67 12.94 -19.50 -4.57
C PRO A 67 14.21 -18.94 -3.91
N SER A 68 15.31 -18.87 -4.67
CA SER A 68 16.61 -18.34 -4.25
C SER A 68 17.42 -17.96 -5.48
N PHE A 69 18.15 -16.84 -5.40
CA PHE A 69 19.02 -16.39 -6.48
C PHE A 69 20.23 -17.31 -6.72
N ASN A 70 20.56 -18.17 -5.76
CA ASN A 70 21.65 -19.15 -5.85
C ASN A 70 21.20 -20.49 -6.43
N ALA A 71 19.95 -20.61 -6.86
CA ALA A 71 19.43 -21.80 -7.50
C ALA A 71 19.84 -21.89 -8.97
N GLU A 72 19.64 -23.07 -9.56
CA GLU A 72 19.84 -23.25 -11.00
C GLU A 72 18.86 -22.38 -11.80
N LEU A 73 19.41 -21.65 -12.78
CA LEU A 73 18.66 -20.87 -13.74
C LEU A 73 17.93 -21.82 -14.70
N LYS A 74 16.60 -21.77 -14.72
CA LYS A 74 15.79 -22.58 -15.63
C LYS A 74 15.39 -21.82 -16.89
N LYS A 75 14.94 -20.56 -16.75
CA LYS A 75 14.31 -19.81 -17.84
C LYS A 75 14.52 -18.32 -17.66
N THR A 76 14.55 -17.60 -18.78
CA THR A 76 14.63 -16.14 -18.81
C THR A 76 13.32 -15.58 -19.33
N TYR A 77 12.85 -14.49 -18.72
CA TYR A 77 11.65 -13.78 -19.15
C TYR A 77 11.98 -12.33 -19.49
N TRP A 78 11.24 -11.78 -20.46
CA TRP A 78 11.45 -10.44 -20.98
C TRP A 78 10.36 -9.49 -20.49
N ARG A 79 10.68 -8.19 -20.50
CA ARG A 79 9.74 -7.12 -20.13
C ARG A 79 8.39 -7.26 -20.81
N ASP A 80 7.34 -6.89 -20.08
CA ASP A 80 5.93 -6.93 -20.49
C ASP A 80 5.36 -8.32 -20.74
N LEU A 81 6.14 -9.39 -20.56
CA LEU A 81 5.59 -10.73 -20.56
C LEU A 81 4.64 -10.90 -19.37
N VAL A 82 3.45 -11.45 -19.65
CA VAL A 82 2.44 -11.76 -18.63
C VAL A 82 2.55 -13.24 -18.29
N LEU A 83 2.89 -13.53 -17.05
CA LEU A 83 3.07 -14.86 -16.50
C LEU A 83 1.85 -15.26 -15.68
N SER A 84 1.48 -16.53 -15.77
CA SER A 84 0.51 -17.11 -14.83
C SER A 84 1.24 -17.46 -13.53
N ILE A 85 0.78 -16.88 -12.43
CA ILE A 85 1.32 -17.17 -11.11
C ILE A 85 0.51 -18.33 -10.53
N THR A 86 1.20 -19.42 -10.21
CA THR A 86 0.60 -20.64 -9.68
C THR A 86 0.65 -20.68 -8.15
N GLU A 87 1.71 -20.10 -7.56
CA GLU A 87 1.89 -20.06 -6.12
C GLU A 87 2.68 -18.84 -5.66
N VAL A 88 2.56 -18.52 -4.37
CA VAL A 88 3.36 -17.50 -3.69
C VAL A 88 4.13 -18.19 -2.58
N THR A 89 5.44 -18.06 -2.59
CA THR A 89 6.33 -18.72 -1.62
C THR A 89 7.33 -17.73 -1.02
N LEU A 90 7.96 -18.13 0.09
CA LEU A 90 8.98 -17.36 0.76
C LEU A 90 10.37 -17.90 0.40
N GLY A 91 11.25 -17.00 0.00
CA GLY A 91 12.66 -17.28 -0.21
C GLY A 91 13.45 -17.36 1.09
N GLY A 92 14.71 -17.78 0.95
CA GLY A 92 15.69 -17.79 2.04
C GLY A 92 16.02 -16.37 2.54
N GLU A 93 16.87 -16.29 3.56
CA GLU A 93 17.36 -15.00 4.09
C GLU A 93 18.19 -14.21 3.06
N ASP A 94 18.71 -14.90 2.04
CA ASP A 94 19.45 -14.34 0.90
C ASP A 94 18.62 -13.40 0.00
N SER A 95 17.28 -13.43 0.13
CA SER A 95 16.37 -12.58 -0.66
C SER A 95 16.20 -11.14 -0.12
N GLY A 96 16.88 -10.79 0.98
CA GLY A 96 16.90 -9.44 1.53
C GLY A 96 15.55 -9.01 2.15
N HIS A 97 15.17 -7.74 1.97
CA HIS A 97 13.95 -7.19 2.57
C HIS A 97 12.67 -7.76 1.94
N ASN A 98 12.69 -8.08 0.63
CA ASN A 98 11.56 -8.72 -0.04
C ASN A 98 11.84 -10.20 -0.24
N ARG A 99 11.18 -11.03 0.58
CA ARG A 99 11.33 -12.49 0.56
C ARG A 99 10.27 -13.19 -0.27
N ILE A 100 9.40 -12.46 -0.96
CA ILE A 100 8.29 -13.05 -1.69
C ILE A 100 8.76 -13.48 -3.08
N TRP A 101 8.46 -14.72 -3.44
CA TRP A 101 8.70 -15.31 -4.75
C TRP A 101 7.39 -15.81 -5.33
N TYR A 102 7.25 -15.72 -6.64
CA TYR A 102 6.14 -16.29 -7.38
C TYR A 102 6.58 -17.56 -8.08
N GLY A 103 5.85 -18.65 -7.82
CA GLY A 103 5.90 -19.82 -8.67
C GLY A 103 5.14 -19.51 -9.96
N VAL A 104 5.78 -19.78 -11.08
CA VAL A 104 5.24 -19.70 -12.43
C VAL A 104 5.37 -21.08 -13.09
N GLU A 105 4.92 -21.22 -14.34
CA GLU A 105 4.93 -22.45 -15.13
C GLU A 105 6.05 -23.46 -14.79
N ASP A 106 5.69 -24.74 -14.62
CA ASP A 106 6.61 -25.88 -14.51
C ASP A 106 7.70 -25.80 -13.42
N GLY A 107 7.33 -25.33 -12.23
CA GLY A 107 8.22 -25.29 -11.07
C GLY A 107 9.40 -24.35 -11.28
N VAL A 108 9.15 -23.23 -11.95
CA VAL A 108 10.07 -22.09 -12.08
C VAL A 108 9.62 -21.01 -11.10
N TYR A 109 10.58 -20.41 -10.41
CA TYR A 109 10.34 -19.37 -9.41
C TYR A 109 10.97 -18.05 -9.86
N VAL A 110 10.20 -16.97 -9.79
CA VAL A 110 10.66 -15.60 -10.09
C VAL A 110 10.52 -14.72 -8.85
N HIS A 111 11.45 -13.78 -8.67
CA HIS A 111 11.39 -12.87 -7.53
C HIS A 111 10.25 -11.85 -7.72
N SER A 112 9.46 -11.61 -6.68
CA SER A 112 8.27 -10.75 -6.78
C SER A 112 8.59 -9.27 -7.05
N GLY A 113 9.82 -8.82 -6.77
CA GLY A 113 10.23 -7.42 -6.94
C GLY A 113 10.15 -6.93 -8.39
N ASP A 114 10.34 -7.84 -9.36
CA ASP A 114 10.31 -7.53 -10.79
C ASP A 114 9.00 -7.93 -11.48
N ILE A 115 8.00 -8.35 -10.71
CA ILE A 115 6.69 -8.77 -11.21
C ILE A 115 5.62 -7.85 -10.64
N GLN A 116 4.89 -7.17 -11.52
CA GLN A 116 3.68 -6.45 -11.16
C GLN A 116 2.49 -7.42 -11.21
N PRO A 117 1.77 -7.68 -10.11
CA PRO A 117 0.48 -8.37 -10.16
C PRO A 117 -0.50 -7.61 -11.06
N VAL A 118 -1.15 -8.31 -11.99
CA VAL A 118 -2.09 -7.72 -12.95
C VAL A 118 -3.36 -8.53 -13.06
N ASN A 119 -4.41 -7.92 -13.60
CA ASN A 119 -5.64 -8.61 -13.98
C ASN A 119 -5.90 -8.40 -15.48
N LEU A 120 -6.65 -9.31 -16.09
CA LEU A 120 -7.12 -9.22 -17.46
C LEU A 120 -8.65 -9.13 -17.46
N GLN A 121 -9.16 -7.94 -17.16
CA GLN A 121 -10.60 -7.69 -17.14
C GLN A 121 -10.97 -6.67 -18.22
N LYS A 122 -11.55 -7.16 -19.32
CA LYS A 122 -12.12 -6.29 -20.35
C LYS A 122 -13.42 -5.64 -19.86
N GLN A 123 -13.63 -4.40 -20.25
CA GLN A 123 -14.77 -3.56 -19.89
C GLN A 123 -15.69 -3.37 -21.09
N SER A 124 -16.94 -3.05 -20.83
CA SER A 124 -17.86 -2.57 -21.86
C SER A 124 -17.68 -1.06 -22.02
N PRO A 125 -17.45 -0.55 -23.24
CA PRO A 125 -17.37 0.89 -23.49
C PRO A 125 -18.65 1.60 -23.03
N VAL A 126 -18.51 2.76 -22.40
CA VAL A 126 -19.67 3.56 -21.98
C VAL A 126 -20.31 4.23 -23.20
N ALA A 127 -21.62 4.48 -23.13
CA ALA A 127 -22.35 5.13 -24.24
C ALA A 127 -22.07 6.64 -24.33
N SER A 128 -21.74 7.28 -23.20
CA SER A 128 -21.44 8.71 -23.14
C SER A 128 -20.50 9.01 -21.97
N LEU A 129 -19.78 10.13 -22.09
CA LEU A 129 -18.93 10.68 -21.04
C LEU A 129 -19.58 11.94 -20.45
N PRO A 130 -19.36 12.25 -19.16
CA PRO A 130 -19.79 13.49 -18.56
C PRO A 130 -19.07 14.70 -19.17
N GLU A 131 -19.64 15.89 -18.99
CA GLU A 131 -19.03 17.14 -19.42
C GLU A 131 -17.68 17.34 -18.73
N GLY A 132 -16.62 17.57 -19.51
CA GLY A 132 -15.23 17.64 -19.02
C GLY A 132 -14.48 16.30 -19.02
N GLY A 133 -15.13 15.20 -19.38
CA GLY A 133 -14.52 13.88 -19.43
C GLY A 133 -14.56 13.12 -18.10
N ALA A 134 -14.01 11.91 -18.09
CA ALA A 134 -13.96 11.05 -16.92
C ALA A 134 -12.55 10.52 -16.70
N LEU A 135 -12.24 10.13 -15.45
CA LEU A 135 -11.03 9.39 -15.16
C LEU A 135 -11.24 7.92 -15.53
N ALA A 136 -10.26 7.30 -16.19
CA ALA A 136 -10.26 5.90 -16.57
C ALA A 136 -9.02 5.19 -16.05
N GLU A 137 -9.16 3.95 -15.60
CA GLU A 137 -8.10 3.06 -15.12
C GLU A 137 -7.86 1.94 -16.14
N VAL A 138 -6.59 1.61 -16.42
CA VAL A 138 -6.25 0.45 -17.27
C VAL A 138 -6.53 -0.85 -16.50
N SER A 139 -7.47 -1.67 -16.99
CA SER A 139 -7.93 -2.90 -16.33
C SER A 139 -7.38 -4.19 -16.94
N VAL A 140 -6.42 -4.06 -17.86
CA VAL A 140 -5.69 -5.16 -18.52
C VAL A 140 -4.18 -5.00 -18.27
N PRO A 141 -3.34 -6.04 -18.45
CA PRO A 141 -1.92 -5.96 -18.11
C PRO A 141 -1.19 -4.76 -18.73
N PHE A 142 -1.51 -4.48 -20.00
CA PHE A 142 -1.12 -3.28 -20.71
C PHE A 142 -2.02 -3.09 -21.95
N THR A 143 -2.04 -1.87 -22.47
CA THR A 143 -2.68 -1.56 -23.76
C THR A 143 -1.79 -0.62 -24.56
N ASP A 144 -1.64 -0.89 -25.84
CA ASP A 144 -0.99 0.02 -26.77
C ASP A 144 -1.99 1.05 -27.27
N THR A 145 -1.54 2.30 -27.35
CA THR A 145 -2.36 3.41 -27.85
C THR A 145 -1.98 3.78 -29.27
N LEU A 146 -2.86 4.47 -29.97
CA LEU A 146 -2.67 4.93 -31.35
C LEU A 146 -2.60 6.46 -31.40
N TRP A 147 -1.76 6.99 -32.28
CA TRP A 147 -1.78 8.42 -32.59
C TRP A 147 -2.99 8.82 -33.44
N ASP A 148 -3.42 7.94 -34.35
CA ASP A 148 -4.50 8.19 -35.30
C ASP A 148 -5.30 6.90 -35.55
N LEU A 149 -6.61 6.94 -35.37
CA LEU A 149 -7.50 5.80 -35.60
C LEU A 149 -7.54 5.34 -37.07
N ARG A 150 -7.13 6.21 -38.01
CA ARG A 150 -7.01 5.86 -39.43
C ARG A 150 -5.76 5.03 -39.73
N ARG A 151 -4.78 5.01 -38.83
CA ARG A 151 -3.51 4.28 -38.96
C ARG A 151 -3.30 3.38 -37.75
N GLN A 152 -3.91 2.20 -37.80
CA GLN A 152 -3.90 1.25 -36.67
C GLN A 152 -2.52 0.61 -36.39
N ASP A 153 -1.55 0.84 -37.28
CA ASP A 153 -0.14 0.47 -37.13
C ASP A 153 0.72 1.57 -36.48
N TRP A 154 0.18 2.79 -36.33
CA TRP A 154 0.91 3.93 -35.78
C TRP A 154 0.74 4.06 -34.27
N PHE A 155 1.46 3.21 -33.55
CA PHE A 155 1.45 3.17 -32.08
C PHE A 155 2.06 4.42 -31.43
N SER A 156 1.50 4.78 -30.28
CA SER A 156 1.93 5.84 -29.38
C SER A 156 2.53 5.22 -28.12
N TYR A 157 2.00 5.55 -26.95
CA TYR A 157 2.46 5.03 -25.66
C TYR A 157 1.80 3.68 -25.33
N ARG A 158 2.53 2.85 -24.58
CA ARG A 158 1.96 1.72 -23.86
C ARG A 158 1.50 2.19 -22.49
N LEU A 159 0.23 1.93 -22.17
CA LEU A 159 -0.34 2.19 -20.85
C LEU A 159 -0.34 0.87 -20.06
N TYR A 160 -0.11 0.96 -18.75
CA TYR A 160 0.12 -0.21 -17.90
C TYR A 160 -1.03 -0.41 -16.92
N TYR A 161 -1.24 -1.65 -16.49
CA TYR A 161 -2.26 -2.00 -15.51
C TYR A 161 -2.26 -1.09 -14.27
N GLY A 162 -3.46 -0.64 -13.88
CA GLY A 162 -3.67 0.21 -12.70
C GLY A 162 -3.29 1.68 -12.87
N THR A 163 -2.73 2.10 -14.01
CA THR A 163 -2.51 3.53 -14.27
C THR A 163 -3.82 4.19 -14.68
N THR A 164 -3.96 5.48 -14.32
CA THR A 164 -5.19 6.26 -14.55
C THR A 164 -4.94 7.42 -15.52
N TYR A 165 -5.90 7.68 -16.40
CA TYR A 165 -5.85 8.74 -17.41
C TYR A 165 -7.19 9.46 -17.54
N TRP A 166 -7.15 10.74 -17.90
CA TRP A 166 -8.35 11.49 -18.25
C TRP A 166 -8.77 11.19 -19.69
N VAL A 167 -10.00 10.70 -19.85
CA VAL A 167 -10.64 10.47 -21.14
C VAL A 167 -11.69 11.54 -21.38
N ASP A 168 -11.64 12.20 -22.53
CA ASP A 168 -12.55 13.32 -22.83
C ASP A 168 -13.48 13.06 -24.01
N GLN A 169 -13.22 12.02 -24.81
CA GLN A 169 -14.06 11.64 -25.95
C GLN A 169 -14.08 10.13 -26.18
N ILE A 170 -15.18 9.68 -26.78
CA ILE A 170 -15.35 8.35 -27.33
C ILE A 170 -15.36 8.47 -28.85
N GLN A 171 -14.54 7.69 -29.53
CA GLN A 171 -14.49 7.64 -30.99
C GLN A 171 -14.67 6.21 -31.46
N GLN A 172 -15.31 6.06 -32.62
CA GLN A 172 -15.49 4.78 -33.27
C GLN A 172 -14.60 4.73 -34.52
N ASP A 173 -13.88 3.64 -34.73
CA ASP A 173 -13.11 3.44 -35.94
C ASP A 173 -13.97 2.91 -37.11
N GLN A 174 -13.35 2.73 -38.27
CA GLN A 174 -14.01 2.23 -39.48
C GLN A 174 -14.55 0.79 -39.34
N ASN A 175 -14.03 0.03 -38.38
CA ASN A 175 -14.44 -1.35 -38.10
C ASN A 175 -15.52 -1.43 -37.01
N GLY A 176 -15.99 -0.28 -36.53
CA GLY A 176 -17.01 -0.18 -35.49
C GLY A 176 -16.48 -0.34 -34.06
N LYS A 177 -15.15 -0.39 -33.85
CA LYS A 177 -14.54 -0.52 -32.52
C LYS A 177 -14.46 0.84 -31.82
N PHE A 178 -14.75 0.84 -30.52
CA PHE A 178 -14.71 2.05 -29.69
C PHE A 178 -13.33 2.28 -29.07
N TRP A 179 -12.93 3.55 -29.07
CA TRP A 179 -11.67 4.06 -28.57
C TRP A 179 -11.93 5.26 -27.66
N TYR A 180 -11.20 5.36 -26.56
CA TYR A 180 -11.18 6.55 -25.73
C TYR A 180 -10.03 7.46 -26.11
N ARG A 181 -10.30 8.75 -26.25
CA ARG A 181 -9.27 9.77 -26.44
C ARG A 181 -8.72 10.19 -25.09
N ILE A 182 -7.41 10.06 -24.94
CA ILE A 182 -6.66 10.48 -23.76
C ILE A 182 -5.89 11.75 -24.10
N ARG A 183 -5.91 12.71 -23.17
CA ARG A 183 -5.14 13.96 -23.27
C ARG A 183 -3.84 13.84 -22.50
N ASP A 184 -2.73 14.17 -23.15
CA ASP A 184 -1.42 14.26 -22.50
C ASP A 184 -1.26 15.62 -21.80
N ASP A 185 -1.06 15.60 -20.49
CA ASP A 185 -0.93 16.81 -19.66
C ASP A 185 0.36 17.59 -19.96
N LYS A 186 1.40 16.93 -20.47
CA LYS A 186 2.73 17.53 -20.65
C LYS A 186 2.88 18.21 -22.01
N TRP A 187 2.42 17.57 -23.07
CA TRP A 187 2.67 17.98 -24.45
C TRP A 187 1.42 18.44 -25.20
N LYS A 188 0.24 18.40 -24.57
CA LYS A 188 -1.06 18.74 -25.18
C LYS A 188 -1.38 17.93 -26.44
N ILE A 189 -0.82 16.73 -26.54
CA ILE A 189 -1.10 15.76 -27.59
C ILE A 189 -2.23 14.84 -27.15
N PHE A 190 -2.82 14.15 -28.11
CA PHE A 190 -3.87 13.16 -27.87
C PHE A 190 -3.46 11.82 -28.44
N TYR A 191 -3.92 10.77 -27.80
CA TYR A 191 -3.79 9.41 -28.29
C TYR A 191 -5.04 8.61 -27.91
N TYR A 192 -5.19 7.47 -28.57
CA TYR A 192 -6.39 6.66 -28.48
C TYR A 192 -6.09 5.31 -27.87
N ALA A 193 -6.82 4.97 -26.82
CA ALA A 193 -6.74 3.67 -26.17
C ALA A 193 -8.02 2.86 -26.45
N ASP A 194 -7.89 1.53 -26.51
CA ASP A 194 -9.03 0.64 -26.67
C ASP A 194 -10.01 0.84 -25.50
N ALA A 195 -11.25 1.19 -25.81
CA ALA A 195 -12.24 1.47 -24.77
C ALA A 195 -12.58 0.24 -23.92
N THR A 196 -12.35 -0.97 -24.44
CA THR A 196 -12.56 -2.23 -23.71
C THR A 196 -11.45 -2.52 -22.70
N HIS A 197 -10.32 -1.81 -22.76
CA HIS A 197 -9.18 -2.00 -21.85
C HIS A 197 -9.19 -1.04 -20.65
N LEU A 198 -10.16 -0.11 -20.64
CA LEU A 198 -10.23 0.98 -19.68
C LEU A 198 -11.54 0.92 -18.89
N ARG A 199 -11.42 0.92 -17.57
CA ARG A 199 -12.54 1.04 -16.63
C ARG A 199 -12.75 2.50 -16.28
N ILE A 200 -13.93 3.04 -16.57
CA ILE A 200 -14.28 4.39 -16.11
C ILE A 200 -14.43 4.38 -14.59
N VAL A 201 -13.70 5.26 -13.92
CA VAL A 201 -13.76 5.46 -12.48
C VAL A 201 -15.03 6.23 -12.15
N LYS A 202 -15.87 5.63 -11.32
CA LYS A 202 -17.13 6.21 -10.89
C LYS A 202 -16.94 7.02 -9.60
N GLU A 203 -17.92 7.85 -9.27
CA GLU A 203 -17.92 8.61 -8.01
C GLU A 203 -17.87 7.69 -6.77
N GLU A 204 -18.56 6.55 -6.83
CA GLU A 204 -18.52 5.53 -5.77
C GLU A 204 -17.11 4.96 -5.52
N ASP A 205 -16.25 4.90 -6.55
CA ASP A 205 -14.88 4.38 -6.44
C ASP A 205 -13.94 5.32 -5.68
N VAL A 206 -14.39 6.54 -5.40
CA VAL A 206 -13.56 7.60 -4.81
C VAL A 206 -14.20 8.18 -3.56
N ALA A 207 -15.47 7.85 -3.32
CA ALA A 207 -16.22 8.22 -2.13
C ALA A 207 -15.44 7.81 -0.86
N PRO A 208 -15.37 8.65 0.18
CA PRO A 208 -14.69 8.29 1.42
C PRO A 208 -15.20 6.95 1.98
N LEU A 209 -14.30 6.09 2.45
CA LEU A 209 -14.66 4.79 3.03
C LEU A 209 -15.54 4.97 4.28
N SER A 210 -15.14 5.87 5.17
CA SER A 210 -15.92 6.25 6.36
C SER A 210 -16.32 7.71 6.27
N ALA A 211 -17.42 7.99 5.58
CA ALA A 211 -17.94 9.36 5.43
C ALA A 211 -18.38 9.98 6.77
N ASP A 212 -18.79 9.14 7.74
CA ASP A 212 -19.29 9.57 9.05
C ASP A 212 -18.19 9.98 10.04
N VAL A 213 -16.93 9.66 9.73
CA VAL A 213 -15.78 10.03 10.59
C VAL A 213 -15.26 11.41 10.15
N PRO A 214 -15.32 12.42 11.04
CA PRO A 214 -14.80 13.76 10.77
C PRO A 214 -13.32 13.73 10.32
N PRO A 215 -12.89 14.58 9.36
CA PRO A 215 -11.51 14.58 8.87
C PRO A 215 -10.44 14.85 9.93
N ASN A 216 -10.76 15.63 10.96
CA ASN A 216 -9.87 15.90 12.10
C ASN A 216 -9.67 14.68 13.01
N GLU A 217 -10.53 13.66 12.92
CA GLU A 217 -10.40 12.38 13.60
C GLU A 217 -9.72 11.33 12.71
N LYS A 218 -9.29 11.69 11.49
CA LYS A 218 -8.54 10.81 10.60
C LYS A 218 -7.05 11.15 10.67
N LEU A 219 -6.24 10.16 10.99
CA LEU A 219 -4.81 10.31 11.14
C LEU A 219 -4.06 9.26 10.33
N ILE A 220 -2.98 9.66 9.67
CA ILE A 220 -2.01 8.74 9.08
C ILE A 220 -0.70 8.92 9.83
N GLU A 221 -0.21 7.85 10.44
CA GLU A 221 1.08 7.78 11.11
C GLU A 221 2.06 6.98 10.26
N ILE A 222 3.28 7.50 10.12
CA ILE A 222 4.35 6.84 9.38
C ILE A 222 5.51 6.58 10.33
N HIS A 223 5.77 5.30 10.58
CA HIS A 223 6.91 4.82 11.33
C HIS A 223 8.11 4.70 10.39
N LEU A 224 9.03 5.68 10.46
CA LEU A 224 10.20 5.75 9.58
C LEU A 224 11.19 4.59 9.76
N PRO A 225 11.56 4.18 11.00
CA PRO A 225 12.52 3.08 11.18
C PRO A 225 11.98 1.74 10.67
N GLU A 226 10.70 1.45 10.97
CA GLU A 226 10.04 0.21 10.60
C GLU A 226 9.51 0.21 9.16
N GLN A 227 9.45 1.40 8.53
CA GLN A 227 8.87 1.60 7.19
C GLN A 227 7.43 1.08 7.12
N ILE A 228 6.60 1.54 8.06
CA ILE A 228 5.19 1.17 8.19
C ILE A 228 4.33 2.43 8.20
N VAL A 229 3.22 2.39 7.48
CA VAL A 229 2.15 3.39 7.54
C VAL A 229 0.94 2.79 8.24
N ILE A 230 0.33 3.54 9.15
CA ILE A 230 -0.87 3.17 9.88
C ILE A 230 -1.89 4.29 9.68
N ALA A 231 -3.09 3.94 9.22
CA ALA A 231 -4.20 4.88 9.18
C ALA A 231 -5.15 4.60 10.35
N TYR A 232 -5.56 5.67 11.01
CA TYR A 232 -6.45 5.69 12.14
C TYR A 232 -7.72 6.44 11.79
N GLU A 233 -8.84 5.92 12.29
CA GLU A 233 -10.09 6.64 12.43
C GLU A 233 -10.39 6.73 13.92
N ARG A 234 -10.47 7.96 14.43
CA ARG A 234 -10.41 8.27 15.87
C ARG A 234 -9.11 7.71 16.46
N GLU A 235 -9.23 6.82 17.43
CA GLU A 235 -8.12 6.15 18.10
C GLU A 235 -7.94 4.70 17.62
N GLN A 236 -8.67 4.29 16.57
CA GLN A 236 -8.65 2.92 16.08
C GLN A 236 -7.87 2.83 14.77
N ALA A 237 -6.85 1.96 14.74
CA ALA A 237 -6.15 1.61 13.52
C ALA A 237 -7.11 0.87 12.57
N VAL A 238 -7.37 1.44 11.41
CA VAL A 238 -8.23 0.87 10.36
C VAL A 238 -7.44 0.31 9.19
N PHE A 239 -6.18 0.71 9.04
CA PHE A 239 -5.31 0.24 7.98
C PHE A 239 -3.85 0.23 8.43
N MET A 240 -3.08 -0.74 7.95
CA MET A 240 -1.64 -0.82 8.15
C MET A 240 -0.98 -1.44 6.93
N ALA A 241 0.11 -0.84 6.46
CA ALA A 241 0.91 -1.40 5.37
C ALA A 241 2.38 -1.04 5.51
N ARG A 242 3.26 -1.79 4.84
CA ARG A 242 4.65 -1.37 4.60
C ARG A 242 4.66 -0.15 3.68
N THR A 243 5.64 0.73 3.85
CA THR A 243 5.81 1.93 3.05
C THR A 243 7.28 2.21 2.78
N SER A 244 7.63 2.78 1.64
CA SER A 244 8.99 3.23 1.39
C SER A 244 9.13 4.69 1.79
N THR A 245 10.02 4.97 2.75
CA THR A 245 10.22 6.32 3.31
C THR A 245 11.40 7.04 2.66
N GLY A 246 11.83 6.60 1.47
CA GLY A 246 12.97 7.15 0.74
C GLY A 246 14.33 6.65 1.25
N ALA A 247 15.37 6.93 0.47
CA ALA A 247 16.74 6.53 0.76
C ALA A 247 17.72 7.66 0.42
N ARG A 248 18.95 7.53 0.92
CA ARG A 248 20.05 8.42 0.55
C ARG A 248 20.73 7.87 -0.70
N PHE A 249 20.76 8.67 -1.75
CA PHE A 249 21.46 8.36 -3.00
C PHE A 249 22.69 9.25 -3.14
N ILE A 250 23.52 8.97 -4.15
CA ILE A 250 24.70 9.79 -4.44
C ILE A 250 24.33 11.22 -4.81
N ASP A 251 23.18 11.40 -5.47
CA ASP A 251 22.68 12.68 -5.96
C ASP A 251 21.84 13.46 -4.93
N GLY A 252 21.65 12.93 -3.71
CA GLY A 252 20.90 13.62 -2.68
C GLY A 252 20.29 12.73 -1.61
N ASP A 253 19.81 13.36 -0.53
CA ASP A 253 19.01 12.70 0.51
C ASP A 253 17.52 12.87 0.21
N TYR A 254 16.87 11.76 -0.12
CA TYR A 254 15.45 11.71 -0.47
C TYR A 254 14.62 11.01 0.63
N ARG A 255 15.18 10.86 1.83
CA ARG A 255 14.46 10.31 2.97
C ARG A 255 13.35 11.27 3.39
N THR A 256 12.22 10.69 3.78
CA THR A 256 11.09 11.43 4.35
C THR A 256 11.54 12.01 5.69
N PRO A 257 11.54 13.35 5.84
CA PRO A 257 11.93 13.96 7.10
C PRO A 257 10.86 13.67 8.17
N PRO A 258 11.25 13.46 9.44
CA PRO A 258 10.29 13.45 10.52
C PRO A 258 9.72 14.88 10.73
N GLY A 259 8.41 15.01 10.95
CA GLY A 259 7.74 16.30 11.15
C GLY A 259 6.24 16.28 10.82
N ASN A 260 5.44 17.11 11.48
CA ASN A 260 4.00 17.10 11.27
C ASN A 260 3.67 17.63 9.87
N LEU A 261 3.12 16.76 9.01
CA LEU A 261 2.78 17.09 7.63
C LEU A 261 1.28 17.31 7.49
N HIS A 262 0.84 18.55 7.64
CA HIS A 262 -0.52 18.92 7.27
C HIS A 262 -0.65 18.94 5.75
N HIS A 263 -1.15 17.85 5.19
CA HIS A 263 -1.55 17.82 3.79
C HIS A 263 -2.84 18.63 3.63
N GLN A 264 -2.69 19.88 3.17
CA GLN A 264 -3.81 20.55 2.54
C GLN A 264 -4.19 19.76 1.27
N PRO A 265 -5.49 19.55 0.99
CA PRO A 265 -5.91 19.16 -0.34
C PRO A 265 -5.28 20.14 -1.34
N GLN A 266 -4.39 19.66 -2.21
CA GLN A 266 -3.99 20.47 -3.35
C GLN A 266 -5.24 20.66 -4.17
N THR A 267 -5.75 21.90 -4.23
CA THR A 267 -6.74 22.29 -5.22
C THR A 267 -6.18 21.87 -6.58
N PRO A 268 -6.92 21.10 -7.40
CA PRO A 268 -6.50 20.84 -8.77
C PRO A 268 -6.20 22.18 -9.42
N LEU A 269 -5.10 22.27 -10.17
CA LEU A 269 -4.88 23.44 -10.99
C LEU A 269 -6.11 23.57 -11.90
N PRO A 270 -6.81 24.72 -11.91
CA PRO A 270 -7.88 24.92 -12.86
C PRO A 270 -7.31 24.73 -14.28
N PRO A 271 -8.12 24.27 -15.25
CA PRO A 271 -7.73 24.39 -16.64
C PRO A 271 -7.24 25.82 -16.89
N HIS A 272 -6.03 25.95 -17.42
CA HIS A 272 -5.28 27.21 -17.50
C HIS A 272 -6.18 28.41 -17.85
N GLY A 273 -6.33 29.34 -16.90
CA GLY A 273 -7.12 30.58 -17.09
C GLY A 273 -7.00 31.67 -16.02
N SER A 274 -6.54 31.40 -14.79
CA SER A 274 -6.48 32.43 -13.73
C SER A 274 -5.18 32.41 -12.92
N ARG A 275 -4.31 33.40 -13.15
CA ARG A 275 -3.11 33.69 -12.34
C ARG A 275 -3.49 34.51 -11.10
N ARG A 276 -3.00 34.14 -9.91
CA ARG A 276 -2.64 35.09 -8.84
C ARG A 276 -1.33 34.64 -8.15
N PRO A 277 -0.41 35.56 -7.79
CA PRO A 277 0.87 35.23 -7.18
C PRO A 277 0.82 35.32 -5.65
N GLY A 278 1.48 34.40 -4.93
CA GLY A 278 1.65 34.45 -3.47
C GLY A 278 2.92 33.75 -3.02
N ARG A 279 3.69 34.43 -2.15
CA ARG A 279 5.10 34.22 -1.73
C ARG A 279 5.41 32.89 -0.99
N PRO A 280 6.70 32.47 -0.94
CA PRO A 280 7.14 31.34 -0.15
C PRO A 280 7.30 31.72 1.34
N GLN A 281 6.84 30.87 2.26
CA GLN A 281 7.19 30.96 3.68
C GLN A 281 7.98 29.71 4.09
N GLN A 282 9.22 29.94 4.51
CA GLN A 282 10.08 28.99 5.22
C GLN A 282 9.55 28.78 6.64
N LEU A 283 9.58 27.55 7.18
CA LEU A 283 9.46 27.32 8.62
C LEU A 283 10.28 26.10 9.10
N ARG A 284 10.71 26.22 10.37
CA ARG A 284 11.71 25.42 11.10
C ARG A 284 11.14 24.11 11.68
N PHE A 285 12.06 23.19 11.99
CA PHE A 285 11.83 21.75 12.21
C PHE A 285 11.98 21.27 13.66
N THR A 286 11.13 20.33 14.07
CA THR A 286 11.39 19.31 15.11
C THR A 286 10.48 18.08 14.93
N GLY A 287 11.04 16.86 14.96
CA GLY A 287 10.45 15.75 15.74
C GLY A 287 9.79 14.56 15.04
N CYS A 288 8.55 14.72 14.53
CA CYS A 288 7.65 13.58 14.24
C CYS A 288 6.64 13.88 13.13
N ALA A 289 6.40 12.91 12.25
CA ALA A 289 5.46 12.75 11.11
C ALA A 289 3.95 13.11 11.10
N VAL A 290 3.31 13.82 12.03
CA VAL A 290 1.82 13.81 12.14
C VAL A 290 1.10 14.66 11.07
N GLY A 291 0.24 14.05 10.25
CA GLY A 291 -0.63 14.78 9.32
C GLY A 291 -2.10 14.75 9.70
N VAL A 292 -2.73 15.93 9.79
CA VAL A 292 -4.19 16.10 9.99
C VAL A 292 -4.80 16.67 8.71
N LEU A 293 -5.89 16.08 8.21
CA LEU A 293 -6.66 16.60 7.07
C LEU A 293 -7.66 17.68 7.53
N PRO A 294 -7.62 18.92 7.00
CA PRO A 294 -8.65 19.93 7.26
C PRO A 294 -9.82 19.90 6.27
N ASP A 295 -10.98 20.35 6.75
CA ASP A 295 -12.26 20.49 6.04
C ASP A 295 -12.32 21.70 5.10
N GLY A 296 -12.96 21.57 3.92
CA GLY A 296 -13.38 22.73 3.12
C GLY A 296 -13.61 22.53 1.61
N GLN A 297 -14.88 22.36 1.23
CA GLN A 297 -15.57 22.62 -0.06
C GLN A 297 -15.31 21.75 -1.31
N ARG A 298 -16.44 21.64 -2.04
CA ARG A 298 -16.81 20.63 -3.04
C ARG A 298 -16.20 20.91 -4.42
N HIS A 299 -16.15 19.82 -5.18
CA HIS A 299 -15.88 19.69 -6.62
C HIS A 299 -14.44 19.35 -7.05
N LEU A 300 -14.37 18.15 -7.63
CA LEU A 300 -13.51 17.69 -8.73
C LEU A 300 -12.14 17.08 -8.36
N PHE A 301 -12.22 15.76 -8.14
CA PHE A 301 -11.38 14.70 -8.69
C PHE A 301 -10.00 15.11 -9.22
N SER A 302 -8.99 15.02 -8.35
CA SER A 302 -7.60 14.74 -8.74
C SER A 302 -6.83 14.34 -7.51
N ARG A 303 -6.68 13.02 -7.31
CA ARG A 303 -5.65 12.32 -6.49
C ARG A 303 -6.11 10.88 -6.26
N HIS A 304 -5.87 9.99 -7.22
CA HIS A 304 -6.40 8.61 -7.15
C HIS A 304 -5.36 7.51 -6.99
N LEU A 305 -4.07 7.83 -6.91
CA LEU A 305 -3.06 6.80 -6.65
C LEU A 305 -3.10 6.27 -5.20
N LEU A 306 -3.40 7.12 -4.21
CA LEU A 306 -3.48 6.69 -2.80
C LEU A 306 -4.84 6.07 -2.46
N ALA A 307 -5.96 6.72 -2.79
CA ALA A 307 -7.29 6.22 -2.45
C ALA A 307 -7.63 4.87 -3.12
N GLN A 308 -7.12 4.63 -4.33
CA GLN A 308 -7.32 3.38 -5.06
C GLN A 308 -6.42 2.27 -4.53
N GLN A 309 -5.19 2.57 -4.08
CA GLN A 309 -4.35 1.62 -3.35
C GLN A 309 -4.97 1.23 -1.99
N PHE A 310 -5.57 2.16 -1.25
CA PHE A 310 -6.28 1.84 0.00
C PHE A 310 -7.54 0.98 -0.24
N ARG A 311 -8.26 1.18 -1.36
CA ARG A 311 -9.43 0.37 -1.72
C ARG A 311 -9.06 -1.01 -2.28
N GLN A 312 -7.99 -1.09 -3.08
CA GLN A 312 -7.40 -2.36 -3.52
C GLN A 312 -6.73 -3.11 -2.37
N ALA A 313 -6.27 -2.43 -1.32
CA ALA A 313 -5.76 -3.07 -0.11
C ALA A 313 -6.86 -3.45 0.90
N ALA A 314 -8.06 -2.85 0.80
CA ALA A 314 -9.28 -3.33 1.44
C ALA A 314 -9.87 -4.56 0.74
N GLN A 315 -9.50 -4.80 -0.52
CA GLN A 315 -9.55 -6.15 -1.10
C GLN A 315 -8.34 -6.91 -0.54
N SER A 316 -8.60 -7.80 0.42
CA SER A 316 -7.87 -9.01 0.89
C SER A 316 -6.38 -9.33 0.60
N TRP A 317 -5.56 -8.43 0.06
CA TRP A 317 -4.35 -8.82 -0.66
C TRP A 317 -3.04 -8.75 0.12
N LEU A 318 -3.05 -8.35 1.40
CA LEU A 318 -1.94 -8.55 2.34
C LEU A 318 -2.41 -8.20 3.77
N HIS A 319 -3.31 -9.01 4.34
CA HIS A 319 -3.55 -8.96 5.78
C HIS A 319 -2.57 -9.90 6.47
N GLN A 320 -1.57 -9.36 7.17
CA GLN A 320 -1.01 -10.10 8.30
C GLN A 320 -2.09 -10.13 9.40
N PRO A 321 -2.46 -11.30 9.93
CA PRO A 321 -3.42 -11.38 11.01
C PRO A 321 -2.87 -10.67 12.24
N VAL A 322 -3.60 -9.64 12.70
CA VAL A 322 -3.38 -9.03 14.00
C VAL A 322 -3.81 -10.03 15.06
N HIS A 323 -2.85 -10.70 15.71
CA HIS A 323 -3.13 -11.44 16.93
C HIS A 323 -3.47 -10.45 18.07
N PRO A 324 -4.55 -10.67 18.83
CA PRO A 324 -4.88 -9.79 19.94
C PRO A 324 -3.96 -10.09 21.14
N ARG A 325 -3.21 -9.07 21.57
CA ARG A 325 -2.61 -8.91 22.90
C ARG A 325 -1.80 -10.10 23.45
N LEU A 326 -0.47 -9.99 23.33
CA LEU A 326 0.44 -10.27 24.44
C LEU A 326 1.58 -9.25 24.38
N ALA A 327 1.42 -8.15 25.11
CA ALA A 327 2.51 -7.24 25.40
C ALA A 327 3.47 -7.95 26.35
N LEU A 328 4.52 -8.55 25.79
CA LEU A 328 5.69 -9.00 26.55
C LEU A 328 6.70 -7.86 26.44
N GLY A 329 6.63 -6.94 27.42
CA GLY A 329 7.61 -5.88 27.57
C GLY A 329 8.98 -6.48 27.86
N ILE A 330 9.94 -6.22 26.99
CA ILE A 330 11.35 -6.42 27.30
C ILE A 330 11.83 -5.12 27.97
N PRO A 331 12.23 -5.13 29.25
CA PRO A 331 12.82 -3.97 29.86
C PRO A 331 14.29 -3.90 29.43
N LEU A 332 14.68 -2.81 28.78
CA LEU A 332 16.09 -2.42 28.67
C LEU A 332 16.26 -1.07 29.35
N ASP A 333 16.42 -1.15 30.68
CA ASP A 333 17.19 -0.16 31.43
C ASP A 333 18.64 -0.22 30.94
N SER A 334 19.16 0.88 30.40
CA SER A 334 20.49 1.40 30.77
C SER A 334 20.79 2.76 30.11
N PRO A 335 21.64 3.58 30.77
CA PRO A 335 21.47 5.02 30.83
C PRO A 335 22.24 5.80 29.75
N ALA A 336 21.79 7.04 29.59
CA ALA A 336 22.42 8.19 28.94
C ALA A 336 23.92 8.09 28.59
N CYS A 337 24.25 8.45 27.36
CA CYS A 337 25.58 8.95 27.01
C CYS A 337 25.52 10.49 26.87
N PRO A 338 26.42 11.23 27.53
CA PRO A 338 26.31 12.69 27.68
C PRO A 338 26.80 13.45 26.43
N SER A 339 26.18 14.61 26.21
CA SER A 339 26.67 15.63 25.29
C SER A 339 27.98 16.25 25.80
N THR A 340 28.99 16.35 24.93
CA THR A 340 30.08 17.32 25.11
C THR A 340 30.18 18.23 23.89
N LYS A 341 29.89 19.51 24.15
CA LYS A 341 30.33 20.65 23.34
C LYS A 341 31.70 21.11 23.83
N GLY A 342 32.51 21.59 22.87
CA GLY A 342 33.62 22.51 23.08
C GLY A 342 35.00 21.92 22.74
N ASP A 343 35.99 22.64 22.25
CA ASP A 343 36.09 23.86 21.46
C ASP A 343 37.58 23.94 21.02
N SER A 344 37.88 24.78 20.03
CA SER A 344 39.20 25.40 19.77
C SER A 344 40.39 24.61 19.16
N HIS A 345 40.76 25.06 17.96
CA HIS A 345 42.12 25.37 17.47
C HIS A 345 43.37 24.59 17.93
N ARG A 346 44.08 23.97 16.96
CA ARG A 346 45.46 24.37 16.62
C ARG A 346 45.95 23.80 15.28
N LYS A 347 46.52 24.69 14.46
CA LYS A 347 47.43 24.36 13.34
C LYS A 347 48.67 23.64 13.89
N ASN A 348 49.19 22.65 13.18
CA ASN A 348 50.57 22.72 12.71
C ASN A 348 50.86 21.74 11.57
N ARG A 349 51.72 22.25 10.69
CA ARG A 349 52.30 21.69 9.49
C ARG A 349 53.67 21.11 9.89
N TYR A 350 54.09 20.01 9.25
CA TYR A 350 55.46 19.58 8.87
C TYR A 350 55.89 18.15 9.25
N ASN A 351 56.25 17.45 8.16
CA ASN A 351 57.33 16.47 7.92
C ASN A 351 57.37 15.11 8.63
N GLY A 352 57.54 14.11 7.77
CA GLY A 352 57.83 12.70 8.00
C GLY A 352 57.59 11.96 6.69
#